data_AF-A0A920ACT0-F1
#
_entry.id   AF-A0A920ACT0-F1
#
_cell.length_a   1.000
_cell.length_b   1.000
_cell.length_c   1.000
_cell.angle_alpha   90.00
_cell.angle_beta   90.00
_cell.angle_gamma   90.00
#
_symmetry.space_group_name_H-M   'P 1'
#
loop_
_entity.id
_entity.type
_entity.pdbx_description
1 polymer ?
#
loop_
_entity_poly.entity_id
_entity_poly.type
_entity_poly.pdbx_seq_one_letter_code
_entity_poly.pdbx_strand_id
1 'polypeptide(L)'
;MKSKVLVQTDKQKHEGGFLFGADGINSKVRSLLNFKQEEWFYGQKAYVSKVEAKHKNIAHQYFTKSGTIALLPYDKGKEYFSIIFCTNTTLDPTEQFQDYVKELNININLTTLDNFEGGFDLKHQRVSKMNYEKFCFWRCCQYISSNGRTKLKPRY
;
A
#
# COMPACT_ATOMS: atom_id res chain seq x y z
N MET A 1 23.90 -32.11 7.85
CA MET A 1 24.54 -30.78 7.81
C MET A 1 23.45 -29.73 7.58
N LYS A 2 23.10 -28.88 8.55
CA LYS A 2 22.07 -27.83 8.33
C LYS A 2 22.66 -26.80 7.38
N SER A 3 22.14 -26.72 6.16
CA SER A 3 22.53 -25.69 5.18
C SER A 3 22.25 -24.30 5.74
N LYS A 4 23.26 -23.44 5.77
CA LYS A 4 23.13 -22.04 6.17
C LYS A 4 22.72 -21.18 4.98
N VAL A 5 21.95 -20.12 5.24
CA VAL A 5 21.71 -19.03 4.29
C VAL A 5 22.82 -18.01 4.44
N LEU A 6 23.39 -17.59 3.33
CA LEU A 6 24.44 -16.58 3.23
C LEU A 6 23.86 -15.37 2.50
N VAL A 7 23.91 -14.19 3.11
CA VAL A 7 23.50 -12.94 2.50
C VAL A 7 24.72 -12.03 2.39
N GLN A 8 25.05 -11.64 1.16
CA GLN A 8 26.13 -10.70 0.88
C GLN A 8 25.54 -9.36 0.44
N THR A 9 25.97 -8.30 1.12
CA THR A 9 25.68 -6.91 0.77
C THR A 9 26.99 -6.23 0.40
N ASP A 10 26.92 -5.01 -0.14
CA ASP A 10 28.12 -4.24 -0.52
C ASP A 10 29.05 -3.94 0.68
N LYS A 11 28.52 -3.98 1.91
CA LYS A 11 29.26 -3.63 3.12
C LYS A 11 29.62 -4.83 3.98
N GLN A 12 28.76 -5.85 4.02
CA GLN A 12 28.86 -6.95 5.00
C GLN A 12 28.29 -8.26 4.47
N LYS A 13 28.77 -9.35 5.08
CA LYS A 13 28.30 -10.71 4.86
C LYS A 13 27.64 -11.23 6.14
N HIS A 14 26.45 -11.79 6.01
CA HIS A 14 25.67 -12.34 7.11
C HIS A 14 25.37 -13.83 6.87
N GLU A 15 25.37 -14.61 7.94
CA GLU A 15 25.03 -16.03 7.94
C GLU A 15 23.87 -16.31 8.90
N GLY A 16 22.92 -17.15 8.48
CA GLY A 16 21.78 -17.50 9.30
C GLY A 16 21.15 -18.84 8.93
N GLY A 17 20.26 -19.32 9.80
CA GLY A 17 19.44 -20.52 9.50
C GLY A 17 18.24 -20.23 8.60
N PHE A 18 17.76 -18.97 8.60
CA PHE A 18 16.59 -18.51 7.87
C PHE A 18 16.82 -17.09 7.34
N LEU A 19 16.17 -16.76 6.23
CA LEU A 19 16.06 -15.40 5.71
C LEU A 19 14.59 -15.02 5.56
N PHE A 20 14.26 -13.85 6.09
CA PHE A 20 12.95 -13.23 5.94
C PHE A 20 13.03 -12.08 4.94
N GLY A 21 12.35 -12.21 3.81
CA GLY A 21 12.21 -11.13 2.83
C GLY A 21 11.07 -10.19 3.24
N ALA A 22 11.42 -8.98 3.67
CA ALA A 22 10.49 -7.91 4.06
C ALA A 22 10.77 -6.60 3.30
N ASP A 23 11.37 -6.71 2.11
CA ASP A 23 11.86 -5.62 1.25
C ASP A 23 10.83 -5.17 0.19
N GLY A 24 9.54 -5.40 0.46
CA GLY A 24 8.43 -4.76 -0.26
C GLY A 24 8.18 -5.22 -1.70
N ILE A 25 7.55 -4.33 -2.48
CA ILE A 25 7.07 -4.61 -3.85
C ILE A 25 8.22 -4.84 -4.84
N ASN A 26 9.41 -4.29 -4.57
CA ASN A 26 10.61 -4.42 -5.40
C ASN A 26 11.70 -5.28 -4.72
N SER A 27 11.28 -6.36 -4.07
CA SER A 27 12.18 -7.23 -3.32
C SER A 27 13.31 -7.82 -4.18
N LYS A 28 14.55 -7.59 -3.75
CA LYS A 28 15.75 -8.21 -4.32
C LYS A 28 15.89 -9.65 -3.86
N VAL A 29 15.50 -9.96 -2.62
CA VAL A 29 15.52 -11.33 -2.12
C VAL A 29 14.64 -12.22 -2.99
N ARG A 30 13.47 -11.72 -3.37
CA ARG A 30 12.52 -12.44 -4.21
C ARG A 30 13.03 -12.65 -5.64
N SER A 31 13.69 -11.65 -6.24
CA SER A 31 14.27 -11.78 -7.57
C SER A 31 15.45 -12.75 -7.59
N LEU A 32 16.35 -12.68 -6.60
CA LEU A 32 17.50 -13.59 -6.50
C LEU A 32 17.12 -15.05 -6.32
N LEU A 33 15.96 -15.32 -5.72
CA LEU A 33 15.45 -16.67 -5.49
C LEU A 33 14.52 -17.15 -6.63
N ASN A 34 14.39 -16.38 -7.72
CA ASN A 34 13.58 -16.69 -8.90
C ASN A 34 12.14 -17.13 -8.55
N PHE A 35 11.51 -16.45 -7.60
CA PHE A 35 10.10 -16.71 -7.32
C PHE A 35 9.24 -16.37 -8.53
N LYS A 36 8.44 -17.33 -9.00
CA LYS A 36 7.47 -17.08 -10.07
C LYS A 36 6.33 -16.21 -9.55
N GLN A 37 6.20 -15.01 -10.09
CA GLN A 37 5.18 -14.04 -9.75
C GLN A 37 4.09 -13.96 -10.82
N GLU A 38 2.87 -13.73 -10.37
CA GLU A 38 1.74 -13.32 -11.20
C GLU A 38 1.40 -11.87 -10.82
N GLU A 39 1.34 -10.99 -11.81
CA GLU A 39 0.96 -9.60 -11.63
C GLU A 39 -0.28 -9.28 -12.47
N TRP A 40 -1.22 -8.55 -11.91
CA TRP A 40 -2.32 -7.96 -12.67
C TRP A 40 -2.56 -6.52 -12.26
N PHE A 41 -2.73 -5.67 -13.26
CA PHE A 41 -3.01 -4.24 -13.08
C PHE A 41 -4.52 -4.03 -13.01
N TYR A 42 -4.97 -3.24 -12.04
CA TYR A 42 -6.39 -2.91 -11.89
C TYR A 42 -6.85 -1.80 -12.84
N GLY A 43 -5.95 -1.23 -13.65
CA GLY A 43 -6.26 -0.11 -14.54
C GLY A 43 -6.59 1.18 -13.78
N GLN A 44 -6.16 1.28 -12.52
CA GLN A 44 -6.38 2.43 -11.64
C GLN A 44 -5.05 2.92 -11.10
N LYS A 45 -4.96 4.24 -10.89
CA LYS A 45 -3.86 4.89 -10.20
C LYS A 45 -4.31 5.37 -8.84
N ALA A 46 -3.44 5.22 -7.84
CA ALA A 46 -3.59 5.79 -6.53
C ALA A 46 -2.71 7.03 -6.39
N TYR A 47 -3.31 8.13 -6.02
CA TYR A 47 -2.66 9.39 -5.73
C TYR A 47 -2.70 9.64 -4.23
N VAL A 48 -1.62 10.22 -3.70
CA VAL A 48 -1.52 10.57 -2.28
C VAL A 48 -1.27 12.06 -2.18
N SER A 49 -2.04 12.73 -1.33
CA SER A 49 -1.86 14.14 -1.01
C SER A 49 -2.24 14.38 0.46
N LYS A 50 -2.21 15.64 0.89
CA LYS A 50 -2.69 16.06 2.20
C LYS A 50 -3.53 17.32 2.07
N VAL A 51 -4.41 17.52 3.05
CA VAL A 51 -5.24 18.73 3.13
C VAL A 51 -5.48 19.09 4.60
N GLU A 52 -5.48 20.38 4.92
CA GLU A 52 -5.83 20.86 6.26
C GLU A 52 -7.34 20.72 6.49
N ALA A 53 -7.74 20.08 7.59
CA ALA A 53 -9.15 19.84 7.89
C ALA A 53 -9.35 19.50 9.36
N LYS A 54 -10.51 19.87 9.91
CA LYS A 54 -10.93 19.40 11.25
C LYS A 54 -11.49 18.00 11.14
N HIS A 55 -10.73 17.00 11.56
CA HIS A 55 -11.06 15.59 11.33
C HIS A 55 -11.67 14.89 12.53
N LYS A 56 -11.55 15.45 13.75
CA LYS A 56 -12.09 14.85 15.00
C LYS A 56 -11.64 13.40 15.23
N ASN A 57 -10.45 13.04 14.72
CA ASN A 57 -9.91 11.69 14.69
C ASN A 57 -10.80 10.62 14.02
N ILE A 58 -11.60 11.01 13.03
CA ILE A 58 -12.44 10.10 12.25
C ILE A 58 -11.83 9.91 10.86
N ALA A 59 -11.62 8.66 10.47
CA ALA A 59 -11.26 8.30 9.10
C ALA A 59 -12.52 8.15 8.24
N HIS A 60 -12.46 8.67 7.01
CA HIS A 60 -13.57 8.57 6.05
C HIS A 60 -13.13 7.80 4.81
N GLN A 61 -14.04 6.97 4.28
CA GLN A 61 -13.86 6.25 3.02
C GLN A 61 -15.10 6.47 2.17
N TYR A 62 -14.90 7.03 0.98
CA TYR A 62 -15.95 7.25 -0.02
C TYR A 62 -15.71 6.35 -1.23
N PHE A 63 -16.79 5.79 -1.76
CA PHE A 63 -16.79 5.02 -2.99
C PHE A 63 -17.42 5.86 -4.09
N THR A 64 -16.70 6.06 -5.19
CA THR A 64 -17.15 6.84 -6.35
C THR A 64 -17.27 5.93 -7.57
N LYS A 65 -17.74 6.48 -8.69
CA LYS A 65 -17.85 5.73 -9.95
C LYS A 65 -16.49 5.36 -10.55
N SER A 66 -15.46 6.19 -10.33
CA SER A 66 -14.11 6.00 -10.90
C SER A 66 -13.11 5.34 -9.95
N GLY A 67 -13.43 5.30 -8.65
CA GLY A 67 -12.60 4.62 -7.65
C GLY A 67 -12.99 4.98 -6.22
N THR A 68 -12.03 5.32 -5.39
CA THR A 68 -12.24 5.53 -3.95
C THR A 68 -11.45 6.71 -3.41
N ILE A 69 -12.01 7.39 -2.42
CA ILE A 69 -11.33 8.44 -1.66
C ILE A 69 -11.25 7.99 -0.21
N ALA A 70 -10.04 7.86 0.34
CA ALA A 70 -9.83 7.68 1.77
C ALA A 70 -9.20 8.94 2.38
N LEU A 71 -9.75 9.38 3.51
CA LEU A 71 -9.25 10.50 4.29
C LEU A 71 -8.81 9.95 5.65
N LEU A 72 -7.49 9.91 5.87
CA LEU A 72 -6.88 9.37 7.08
C LEU A 72 -6.42 10.53 7.99
N PRO A 73 -6.97 10.68 9.20
CA PRO A 73 -6.65 11.78 10.09
C PRO A 73 -5.22 11.67 10.61
N TYR A 74 -4.50 12.79 10.63
CA TYR A 74 -3.21 12.88 11.33
C TYR A 74 -2.91 14.31 11.76
N ASP A 75 -2.20 14.44 12.89
CA ASP A 75 -1.82 15.74 13.46
C ASP A 75 -0.32 16.01 13.25
N LYS A 76 0.01 17.21 12.76
CA LYS A 76 1.39 17.70 12.67
C LYS A 76 1.46 19.21 12.93
N GLY A 77 1.22 19.62 14.18
CA GLY A 77 1.08 21.02 14.58
C GLY A 77 -0.26 21.65 14.16
N LYS A 78 -0.90 21.11 13.12
CA LYS A 78 -2.29 21.33 12.72
C LYS A 78 -2.96 19.99 12.39
N GLU A 79 -4.28 20.00 12.31
CA GLU A 79 -5.10 18.85 11.89
C GLU A 79 -5.08 18.70 10.35
N TYR A 80 -4.78 17.50 9.87
CA TYR A 80 -4.73 17.18 8.45
C TYR A 80 -5.44 15.87 8.14
N PHE A 81 -5.91 15.76 6.89
CA PHE A 81 -6.15 14.46 6.28
C PHE A 81 -5.00 14.09 5.36
N SER A 82 -4.52 12.86 5.46
CA SER A 82 -3.79 12.19 4.38
C SER A 82 -4.82 11.60 3.43
N ILE A 83 -4.77 12.03 2.18
CA ILE A 83 -5.71 11.63 1.13
C ILE A 83 -5.10 10.46 0.38
N ILE A 84 -5.87 9.39 0.21
CA ILE A 84 -5.60 8.34 -0.76
C ILE A 84 -6.72 8.38 -1.78
N PHE A 85 -6.42 8.85 -2.99
CA PHE A 85 -7.38 8.97 -4.07
C PHE A 85 -7.07 7.96 -5.17
N CYS A 86 -7.91 6.94 -5.29
CA CYS A 86 -7.82 5.95 -6.34
C CYS A 86 -8.78 6.33 -7.46
N THR A 87 -8.28 6.44 -8.69
CA THR A 87 -9.09 6.76 -9.86
C THR A 87 -8.54 6.09 -11.12
N ASN A 88 -9.41 5.80 -12.08
CA ASN A 88 -9.06 5.38 -13.44
C ASN A 88 -9.13 6.55 -14.45
N THR A 89 -9.22 7.80 -13.99
CA THR A 89 -9.33 8.96 -14.89
C THR A 89 -8.09 9.10 -15.78
N THR A 90 -8.32 9.52 -17.02
CA THR A 90 -7.28 9.93 -17.96
C THR A 90 -7.09 11.46 -17.97
N LEU A 91 -7.92 12.19 -17.23
CA LEU A 91 -7.86 13.65 -17.05
C LEU A 91 -7.01 14.02 -15.83
N ASP A 92 -7.00 15.31 -15.47
CA ASP A 92 -6.31 15.76 -14.26
C ASP A 92 -6.97 15.19 -12.99
N PRO A 93 -6.24 14.43 -12.15
CA PRO A 93 -6.76 13.88 -10.91
C PRO A 93 -7.15 14.95 -9.89
N THR A 94 -6.55 16.14 -9.93
CA THR A 94 -6.85 17.21 -8.97
C THR A 94 -8.22 17.82 -9.23
N GLU A 95 -8.52 18.16 -10.49
CA GLU A 95 -9.85 18.60 -10.90
C GLU A 95 -10.93 17.57 -10.53
N GLN A 96 -10.72 16.29 -10.87
CA GLN A 96 -11.69 15.25 -10.56
C GLN A 96 -11.94 15.09 -9.05
N PHE A 97 -10.88 15.16 -8.24
CA PHE A 97 -11.02 15.11 -6.79
C PHE A 97 -11.84 16.29 -6.25
N GLN A 98 -11.58 17.51 -6.74
CA GLN A 98 -12.34 18.69 -6.34
C GLN A 98 -13.83 18.58 -6.69
N ASP A 99 -14.16 17.96 -7.83
CA ASP A 99 -15.54 17.69 -8.21
C ASP A 99 -16.21 16.69 -7.25
N TYR A 100 -15.53 15.61 -6.87
CA TYR A 100 -16.07 14.66 -5.88
C TYR A 100 -16.23 15.27 -4.50
N VAL A 101 -15.33 16.14 -4.08
CA VAL A 101 -15.45 16.86 -2.80
C VAL A 101 -16.73 17.68 -2.76
N LYS A 102 -17.09 18.34 -3.88
CA LYS A 102 -18.35 19.09 -4.02
C LYS A 102 -19.55 18.15 -4.08
N GLU A 103 -19.51 17.10 -4.90
CA GLU A 103 -20.60 16.13 -5.08
C GLU A 103 -20.97 15.42 -3.77
N LEU A 104 -19.95 15.02 -2.99
CA LEU A 104 -20.11 14.27 -1.74
C LEU A 104 -20.23 15.16 -0.50
N ASN A 105 -20.21 16.50 -0.69
CA ASN A 105 -20.27 17.49 0.38
C ASN A 105 -19.21 17.27 1.50
N ILE A 106 -17.98 16.98 1.09
CA ILE A 106 -16.86 16.70 2.01
C ILE A 106 -16.32 18.03 2.55
N ASN A 107 -16.34 18.20 3.87
CA ASN A 107 -15.86 19.43 4.51
C ASN A 107 -14.32 19.43 4.68
N ILE A 108 -13.61 19.88 3.66
CA ILE A 108 -12.14 20.03 3.64
C ILE A 108 -11.71 21.37 3.04
N ASN A 109 -10.56 21.88 3.45
CA ASN A 109 -10.04 23.14 2.91
C ASN A 109 -9.24 22.94 1.60
N LEU A 110 -9.94 23.01 0.47
CA LEU A 110 -9.34 22.85 -0.87
C LEU A 110 -8.21 23.84 -1.20
N THR A 111 -8.14 25.01 -0.56
CA THR A 111 -7.05 25.97 -0.79
C THR A 111 -5.68 25.47 -0.30
N THR A 112 -5.69 24.47 0.59
CA THR A 112 -4.48 23.88 1.15
C THR A 112 -4.13 22.52 0.52
N LEU A 113 -4.86 22.15 -0.54
CA LEU A 113 -4.65 20.89 -1.24
C LEU A 113 -3.38 20.97 -2.10
N ASP A 114 -2.43 20.09 -1.85
CA ASP A 114 -1.29 19.89 -2.75
C ASP A 114 -1.77 19.14 -4.01
N ASN A 115 -1.24 19.50 -5.18
CA ASN A 115 -1.54 18.83 -6.45
C ASN A 115 -1.22 17.33 -6.38
N PHE A 116 -2.04 16.50 -7.03
CA PHE A 116 -1.75 15.08 -7.14
C PHE A 116 -0.69 14.82 -8.22
N GLU A 117 0.52 14.47 -7.79
CA GLU A 117 1.63 14.12 -8.68
C GLU A 117 2.01 12.64 -8.57
N GLY A 118 2.54 12.07 -9.65
CA GLY A 118 3.26 10.78 -9.61
C GLY A 118 2.44 9.57 -9.14
N GLY A 119 1.15 9.49 -9.51
CA GLY A 119 0.25 8.42 -9.10
C GLY A 119 0.80 7.00 -9.31
N PHE A 120 0.55 6.13 -8.34
CA PHE A 120 1.03 4.75 -8.31
C PHE A 120 0.03 3.81 -8.97
N ASP A 121 0.48 2.97 -9.91
CA ASP A 121 -0.39 1.96 -10.49
C ASP A 121 -0.81 0.93 -9.44
N LEU A 122 -2.11 0.76 -9.28
CA LEU A 122 -2.66 -0.27 -8.45
C LEU A 122 -2.51 -1.60 -9.17
N LYS A 123 -1.62 -2.43 -8.63
CA LYS A 123 -1.40 -3.79 -9.10
C LYS A 123 -1.48 -4.78 -7.95
N HIS A 124 -1.96 -5.96 -8.28
CA HIS A 124 -1.83 -7.10 -7.42
C HIS A 124 -0.58 -7.88 -7.81
N GLN A 125 0.16 -8.33 -6.80
CA GLN A 125 1.25 -9.28 -6.99
C GLN A 125 1.01 -10.51 -6.14
N ARG A 126 1.03 -11.68 -6.78
CA ARG A 126 0.93 -12.97 -6.10
C ARG A 126 2.16 -13.81 -6.41
N VAL A 127 2.70 -14.46 -5.39
CA VAL A 127 3.68 -15.54 -5.57
C VAL A 127 2.92 -16.82 -5.86
N SER A 128 3.18 -17.43 -7.02
CA SER A 128 2.46 -18.63 -7.50
C SER A 128 2.82 -19.88 -6.70
N LYS A 129 4.10 -20.02 -6.31
CA LYS A 129 4.60 -21.12 -5.46
C LYS A 129 5.61 -20.58 -4.47
N MET A 130 5.36 -20.78 -3.18
CA MET A 130 6.25 -20.36 -2.10
C MET A 130 7.19 -21.50 -1.75
N ASN A 131 8.46 -21.17 -1.51
CA ASN A 131 9.55 -22.13 -1.36
C ASN A 131 9.95 -22.21 0.12
N TYR A 132 9.16 -23.00 0.87
CA TYR A 132 9.14 -22.98 2.34
C TYR A 132 10.32 -23.66 3.03
N GLU A 133 11.22 -24.30 2.28
CA GLU A 133 12.26 -25.12 2.91
C GLU A 133 13.26 -24.29 3.72
N LYS A 134 13.54 -23.02 3.33
CA LYS A 134 14.53 -22.14 4.00
C LYS A 134 14.22 -20.65 3.94
N PHE A 135 13.18 -20.25 3.19
CA PHE A 135 12.86 -18.84 2.94
C PHE A 135 11.39 -18.58 3.24
N CYS A 136 11.16 -17.56 4.07
CA CYS A 136 9.82 -17.05 4.34
C CYS A 136 9.70 -15.64 3.79
N PHE A 137 8.75 -15.43 2.88
CA PHE A 137 8.32 -14.08 2.53
C PHE A 137 7.10 -13.76 3.39
N TRP A 138 7.16 -12.68 4.16
CA TRP A 138 5.95 -12.22 4.84
C TRP A 138 4.98 -11.78 3.76
N ARG A 139 3.85 -12.48 3.64
CA ARG A 139 2.77 -12.08 2.75
C ARG A 139 2.35 -10.69 3.20
N CYS A 140 2.64 -9.66 2.41
CA CYS A 140 2.04 -8.35 2.62
C CYS A 140 0.56 -8.46 2.20
N CYS A 141 -0.23 -9.20 2.98
CA CYS A 141 -1.66 -9.09 2.97
C CYS A 141 -1.96 -7.75 3.64
N GLN A 142 -2.36 -6.75 2.86
CA GLN A 142 -3.21 -5.70 3.41
C GLN A 142 -4.48 -6.40 3.94
N TYR A 143 -4.50 -6.66 5.24
CA TYR A 143 -5.66 -7.16 5.96
C TYR A 143 -5.96 -6.14 7.05
N ILE A 144 -6.89 -5.22 6.76
CA ILE A 144 -7.52 -4.41 7.80
C ILE A 144 -8.64 -5.27 8.35
N SER A 145 -8.41 -5.88 9.52
CA SER A 145 -9.47 -6.52 10.31
C SER A 145 -9.68 -5.69 11.56
N SER A 146 -10.82 -5.02 11.61
CA SER A 146 -11.42 -4.59 12.88
C SER A 146 -12.01 -5.83 13.56
N ASN A 147 -11.54 -6.06 14.78
CA ASN A 147 -12.00 -7.06 15.76
C ASN A 147 -11.67 -8.55 15.55
N GLY A 148 -11.00 -9.08 16.58
CA GLY A 148 -11.29 -10.42 17.10
C GLY A 148 -10.33 -11.52 16.67
N ARG A 149 -9.38 -11.84 17.57
CA ARG A 149 -8.51 -13.04 17.60
C ARG A 149 -8.82 -14.11 16.55
N THR A 150 -7.91 -14.34 15.62
CA THR A 150 -7.84 -15.61 14.89
C THR A 150 -6.41 -16.10 14.76
N LYS A 151 -6.18 -17.31 15.24
CA LYS A 151 -4.92 -18.05 15.11
C LYS A 151 -4.65 -18.32 13.63
N LEU A 152 -3.45 -17.95 13.17
CA LEU A 152 -2.88 -18.42 11.92
C LEU A 152 -2.76 -19.95 11.97
N LYS A 153 -3.61 -20.66 11.23
CA LYS A 153 -3.32 -22.02 10.78
C LYS A 153 -3.17 -22.00 9.26
N PRO A 154 -2.03 -22.45 8.70
CA PRO A 154 -1.93 -22.67 7.27
C PRO A 154 -2.86 -23.83 6.89
N ARG A 155 -3.77 -23.61 5.94
CA ARG A 155 -4.43 -24.70 5.22
C ARG A 155 -3.52 -25.09 4.05
N TYR A 156 -3.28 -26.40 3.97
CA TYR A 156 -2.50 -27.12 2.97
C TYR A 156 -2.96 -26.83 1.54
#